data_AF-A0A6G3UB44-F1
#
_entry.id   AF-A0A6G3UB44-F1
#
_cell.length_a   1.000
_cell.length_b   1.000
_cell.length_c   1.000
_cell.angle_alpha   90.00
_cell.angle_beta   90.00
_cell.angle_gamma   90.00
#
_symmetry.space_group_name_H-M   'P 1'
#
loop_
_entity.id
_entity.type
_entity.pdbx_description
1 polymer ?
#
loop_
_entity_poly.entity_id
_entity_poly.type
_entity_poly.pdbx_seq_one_letter_code
_entity_poly.pdbx_strand_id
1 'polypeptide(L)'
;MTRSPEPQVASARRQLEALLEDLGRRGTTPPDPSVRAQLSCLRTLLSLMEADAHLGTPGQRLSLLRRARAHARTTTVLTAHLLNEATHPR
;
A
#
# COMPACT_ATOMS: atom_id res chain seq x y z
N MET A 1 11.61 -28.06 10.09
CA MET A 1 12.68 -27.10 9.74
C MET A 1 12.08 -25.93 8.97
N THR A 2 11.52 -24.95 9.68
CA THR A 2 10.95 -23.75 9.10
C THR A 2 12.08 -22.72 8.91
N ARG A 3 12.52 -22.52 7.67
CA ARG A 3 13.46 -21.43 7.34
C ARG A 3 12.80 -20.11 7.76
N SER A 4 13.46 -19.36 8.64
CA SER A 4 13.03 -18.02 9.01
C SER A 4 13.04 -17.11 7.75
N PRO A 5 11.90 -16.56 7.30
CA PRO A 5 11.86 -15.67 6.14
C PRO A 5 12.31 -14.23 6.45
N GLU A 6 12.82 -14.00 7.67
CA GLU A 6 13.07 -12.69 8.27
C GLU A 6 13.92 -11.69 7.45
N PRO A 7 15.05 -12.07 6.79
CA PRO A 7 15.90 -11.05 6.17
C PRO A 7 15.29 -10.45 4.91
N GLN A 8 14.55 -11.23 4.13
CA GLN A 8 13.96 -10.78 2.86
C GLN A 8 12.71 -9.93 3.11
N VAL A 9 11.84 -10.36 4.04
CA VAL A 9 10.63 -9.62 4.41
C VAL A 9 10.97 -8.28 5.05
N ALA A 10 11.98 -8.23 5.93
CA ALA A 10 12.46 -6.97 6.52
C ALA A 10 13.08 -6.04 5.48
N SER A 11 13.79 -6.57 4.48
CA SER A 11 14.31 -5.78 3.36
C SER A 11 13.20 -5.18 2.51
N ALA A 12 12.21 -5.99 2.11
CA ALA A 12 11.07 -5.54 1.32
C ALA A 12 10.26 -4.46 2.04
N ARG A 13 10.04 -4.61 3.35
CA ARG A 13 9.34 -3.62 4.17
C ARG A 13 10.03 -2.26 4.14
N ARG A 14 11.35 -2.24 4.36
CA ARG A 14 12.16 -1.00 4.32
C ARG A 14 12.12 -0.33 2.96
N GLN A 15 12.16 -1.11 1.88
CA GLN A 15 12.04 -0.58 0.52
C GLN A 15 10.66 0.07 0.28
N LEU A 16 9.58 -0.57 0.74
CA LEU A 16 8.22 -0.01 0.64
C LEU A 16 8.06 1.28 1.47
N GLU A 17 8.61 1.31 2.68
CA GLU A 17 8.62 2.50 3.54
C GLU A 17 9.39 3.67 2.89
N ALA A 18 10.56 3.39 2.31
CA ALA A 18 11.35 4.39 1.59
C ALA A 18 10.62 4.94 0.36
N LEU A 19 9.97 4.07 -0.43
CA LEU A 19 9.14 4.48 -1.57
C LEU A 19 7.95 5.34 -1.15
N LEU A 20 7.31 5.00 -0.02
CA LEU A 20 6.19 5.76 0.51
C LEU A 20 6.62 7.16 0.96
N GLU A 21 7.80 7.26 1.58
CA GLU A 21 8.38 8.54 1.98
C GLU A 21 8.75 9.40 0.76
N ASP A 22 9.40 8.82 -0.24
CA ASP A 22 9.77 9.50 -1.48
C ASP A 22 8.54 10.02 -2.23
N LEU A 23 7.50 9.19 -2.39
CA LEU A 23 6.23 9.62 -3.00
C LEU A 23 5.50 10.68 -2.17
N GLY A 24 5.62 10.64 -0.84
CA GLY A 24 5.08 11.67 0.05
C GLY A 24 5.76 13.03 -0.14
N ARG A 25 7.08 13.04 -0.39
CA ARG A 25 7.86 14.27 -0.64
C ARG A 25 7.68 14.84 -2.05
N ARG A 26 7.42 14.00 -3.05
CA ARG A 26 7.20 14.40 -4.44
C ARG A 26 5.85 15.08 -4.70
N GLY A 27 4.95 15.10 -3.71
CA GLY A 27 3.57 15.53 -3.91
C GLY A 27 3.38 17.03 -4.14
N THR A 28 2.82 17.40 -5.29
CA THR A 28 2.03 18.63 -5.45
C THR A 28 0.79 18.56 -4.55
N THR A 29 0.27 19.72 -4.11
CA THR A 29 -0.95 19.77 -3.29
C THR A 29 -2.10 20.34 -4.11
N PRO A 30 -3.17 19.57 -4.39
CA PRO A 30 -3.38 18.15 -4.07
C PRO A 30 -2.60 17.19 -4.98
N PRO A 31 -2.25 15.98 -4.51
CA PRO A 31 -1.45 15.03 -5.28
C PRO A 31 -2.24 14.42 -6.43
N ASP A 32 -1.55 14.17 -7.55
CA ASP A 32 -2.11 13.55 -8.74
C ASP A 32 -2.80 12.20 -8.44
N PRO A 33 -3.88 11.84 -9.16
CA PRO A 33 -4.59 10.58 -8.95
C PRO A 33 -3.69 9.34 -9.06
N SER A 34 -2.68 9.37 -9.94
CA SER A 34 -1.69 8.30 -10.10
C SER A 34 -0.80 8.14 -8.87
N VAL A 35 -0.32 9.26 -8.29
CA VAL A 35 0.48 9.27 -7.06
C VAL A 35 -0.37 8.77 -5.88
N ARG A 36 -1.62 9.22 -5.79
CA ARG A 36 -2.57 8.75 -4.75
C ARG A 36 -2.85 7.25 -4.83
N ALA A 37 -2.94 6.70 -6.04
CA ALA A 37 -3.10 5.26 -6.26
C ALA A 37 -1.86 4.48 -5.80
N GLN A 38 -0.66 4.96 -6.16
CA GLN A 38 0.61 4.36 -5.74
C GLN A 38 0.78 4.37 -4.21
N LEU A 39 0.52 5.51 -3.56
CA LEU A 39 0.55 5.63 -2.10
C LEU A 39 -0.42 4.66 -1.42
N SER A 40 -1.63 4.53 -1.95
CA SER A 40 -2.64 3.59 -1.43
C SER A 40 -2.21 2.13 -1.63
N CYS A 41 -1.57 1.82 -2.76
CA CYS A 41 -1.00 0.49 -3.02
C CYS A 41 0.08 0.13 -1.99
N LEU A 42 1.07 1.02 -1.77
CA LEU A 42 2.14 0.79 -0.80
C LEU A 42 1.60 0.60 0.63
N ARG A 43 0.63 1.42 1.05
CA ARG A 43 -0.04 1.29 2.35
C ARG A 43 -0.81 -0.03 2.50
N THR A 44 -1.36 -0.54 1.40
CA THR A 44 -2.00 -1.87 1.38
C THR A 44 -0.98 -2.96 1.69
N LEU A 45 0.15 -2.96 0.97
CA LEU A 45 1.21 -3.94 1.15
C LEU A 45 1.79 -3.91 2.56
N LEU A 46 2.10 -2.72 3.09
CA LEU A 46 2.60 -2.55 4.46
C LEU A 46 1.60 -3.08 5.50
N SER A 47 0.31 -2.78 5.35
CA SER A 47 -0.72 -3.28 6.28
C SER A 47 -0.84 -4.81 6.24
N LEU A 48 -0.64 -5.44 5.08
CA LEU A 48 -0.65 -6.90 4.94
C LEU A 48 0.60 -7.53 5.56
N MET A 49 1.78 -6.96 5.31
CA MET A 49 3.04 -7.42 5.91
C MET A 49 3.00 -7.28 7.44
N GLU A 50 2.43 -6.20 7.96
CA GLU A 50 2.23 -6.01 9.39
C GLU A 50 1.23 -7.01 9.98
N ALA A 51 0.17 -7.36 9.25
CA ALA A 51 -0.82 -8.36 9.66
C ALA A 51 -0.26 -9.79 9.67
N ASP A 52 0.69 -10.08 8.78
CA ASP A 52 1.35 -11.38 8.63
C ASP A 52 2.46 -11.57 9.67
N ALA A 53 3.29 -10.53 9.87
CA ALA A 53 4.33 -10.53 10.89
C ALA A 53 3.78 -10.41 12.33
N HIS A 54 2.49 -10.12 12.51
CA HIS A 54 1.91 -9.86 13.82
C HIS A 54 1.77 -11.14 14.66
N LEU A 55 2.41 -11.15 15.82
CA LEU A 55 2.15 -12.07 16.93
C LEU A 55 1.07 -11.54 17.90
N GLY A 56 0.37 -10.45 17.52
CA GLY A 56 -0.62 -9.76 18.36
C GLY A 56 -1.99 -10.46 18.43
N THR A 57 -2.96 -9.78 19.05
CA THR A 57 -4.31 -10.32 19.23
C THR A 57 -5.08 -10.41 17.89
N PRO A 58 -6.04 -11.34 17.74
CA PRO A 58 -6.88 -11.43 16.54
C PRO A 58 -7.56 -10.10 16.14
N GLY A 59 -7.91 -9.25 17.11
CA GLY A 59 -8.53 -7.94 16.86
C GLY A 59 -7.60 -6.93 16.18
N GLN A 60 -6.31 -6.95 16.51
CA GLN A 60 -5.30 -6.10 15.85
C GLN A 60 -5.07 -6.54 14.41
N ARG A 61 -4.95 -7.86 14.19
CA ARG A 61 -4.85 -8.44 12.84
C ARG A 61 -6.07 -8.08 11.99
N LEU A 62 -7.29 -8.20 12.53
CA LEU A 62 -8.51 -7.79 11.83
C LEU A 62 -8.50 -6.30 11.47
N SER A 63 -8.01 -5.45 12.36
CA SER A 63 -7.93 -4.00 12.13
C SER A 63 -6.92 -3.65 11.04
N LEU A 64 -5.78 -4.34 10.98
CA LEU A 64 -4.80 -4.24 9.90
C LEU A 64 -5.39 -4.69 8.55
N LEU A 65 -6.09 -5.83 8.52
CA LEU A 65 -6.74 -6.32 7.30
C LEU A 65 -7.84 -5.37 6.80
N ARG A 66 -8.61 -4.75 7.71
CA ARG A 66 -9.60 -3.72 7.35
C ARG A 66 -8.93 -2.48 6.74
N ARG A 67 -7.81 -2.02 7.30
CA ARG A 67 -7.00 -0.92 6.73
C ARG A 67 -6.46 -1.28 5.34
N ALA A 68 -5.88 -2.46 5.19
CA ALA A 68 -5.40 -2.96 3.90
C ALA A 68 -6.52 -2.93 2.84
N ARG A 69 -7.71 -3.43 3.18
CA ARG A 69 -8.88 -3.41 2.30
C ARG A 69 -9.31 -1.99 1.91
N ALA A 70 -9.31 -1.05 2.86
CA ALA A 70 -9.68 0.33 2.59
C ALA A 70 -8.71 0.98 1.60
N HIS A 71 -7.41 0.77 1.77
CA HIS A 71 -6.39 1.27 0.85
C HIS A 71 -6.49 0.63 -0.54
N ALA A 72 -6.69 -0.68 -0.63
CA ALA A 72 -6.86 -1.39 -1.89
C ALA A 72 -8.05 -0.84 -2.70
N ARG A 73 -9.18 -0.55 -2.03
CA ARG A 73 -10.36 0.07 -2.67
C ARG A 73 -10.01 1.42 -3.29
N THR A 74 -9.26 2.26 -2.58
CA THR A 74 -8.81 3.57 -3.11
C THR A 74 -7.96 3.39 -4.35
N THR A 75 -7.01 2.45 -4.34
CA THR A 75 -6.20 2.12 -5.52
C THR A 75 -7.08 1.73 -6.70
N THR A 76 -8.03 0.80 -6.52
CA THR A 76 -8.94 0.34 -7.59
C THR A 76 -9.76 1.49 -8.19
N VAL A 77 -10.31 2.37 -7.36
CA VAL A 77 -11.11 3.52 -7.84
C VAL A 77 -10.25 4.46 -8.67
N LEU A 78 -9.05 4.80 -8.20
CA LEU A 78 -8.17 5.73 -8.89
C LEU A 78 -7.61 5.13 -10.18
N THR A 79 -7.24 3.85 -10.19
CA THR A 79 -6.76 3.19 -11.43
C THR A 79 -7.88 3.06 -12.45
N ALA A 80 -9.12 2.80 -12.03
CA ALA A 80 -10.27 2.79 -12.94
C ALA A 80 -10.52 4.19 -13.55
N HIS A 81 -10.41 5.24 -12.73
CA HIS A 81 -10.52 6.62 -13.21
C HIS A 81 -9.43 6.95 -14.25
N LEU A 82 -8.17 6.65 -13.96
CA LEU A 82 -7.05 6.87 -14.88
C LEU A 82 -7.18 6.05 -16.16
N LEU A 83 -7.66 4.80 -16.06
CA LEU A 83 -7.95 3.97 -17.23
C LEU A 83 -9.02 4.61 -18.10
N ASN A 84 -10.09 5.16 -17.50
CA ASN A 84 -11.13 5.85 -18.25
C ASN A 84 -10.60 7.10 -18.96
N GLU A 85 -9.76 7.90 -18.29
CA GLU A 85 -9.10 9.07 -18.91
C GLU A 85 -8.20 8.68 -20.08
N ALA A 86 -7.43 7.60 -19.94
CA ALA A 86 -6.57 7.09 -21.01
C ALA A 86 -7.37 6.50 -22.20
N THR A 87 -8.56 5.94 -21.93
CA THR A 87 -9.42 5.34 -22.95
C THR A 87 -10.23 6.40 -23.70
N HIS A 88 -10.61 7.47 -23.01
CA HIS A 88 -11.41 8.57 -23.55
C HIS A 88 -10.65 9.90 -23.34
N PRO A 89 -9.52 10.11 -24.05
CA PRO A 89 -8.80 11.36 -23.98
C PRO A 89 -9.72 12.49 -24.47
N ARG A 90 -9.84 13.55 -23.67
CA ARG A 90 -10.62 14.75 -24.01
C ARG A 90 -10.01 15.50 -25.18
#